data_AF-A0A5J4KFZ0-F1
#
_entry.id   AF-A0A5J4KFZ0-F1
#
_cell.length_a   1.000
_cell.length_b   1.000
_cell.length_c   1.000
_cell.angle_alpha   90.00
_cell.angle_beta   90.00
_cell.angle_gamma   90.00
#
_symmetry.space_group_name_H-M   'P 1'
#
loop_
_entity.id
_entity.type
_entity.pdbx_description
1 polymer ?
#
loop_
_entity_poly.entity_id
_entity_poly.type
_entity_poly.pdbx_seq_one_letter_code
_entity_poly.pdbx_strand_id
1 'polypeptide(L)'
;MLWHTTAFCVEDMTIGEFIACFPSTFLLTGQTFQATQALSSELPVPFAIGQIDAWTVVCDPLCIITWREQMLAAFSQHRRIFAFVIECAANIYGFWYFVDGHLLRHVLFQDGACVEEEGRKLAEEEGLAGLEGYNEESIFALLERIAVFGQRQLSESSFQGLINELYAPQAV
;
A
#
# COMPACT_ATOMS: atom_id res chain seq x y z
N MET A 1 8.40 -3.52 15.91
CA MET A 1 8.29 -2.25 15.18
C MET A 1 8.66 -2.54 13.74
N LEU A 2 7.75 -2.28 12.81
CA LEU A 2 8.05 -2.24 11.38
C LEU A 2 8.55 -0.82 11.12
N TRP A 3 9.81 -0.64 10.75
CA TRP A 3 10.37 0.69 10.53
C TRP A 3 9.89 1.32 9.22
N HIS A 4 9.56 0.48 8.25
CA HIS A 4 9.02 0.83 6.96
C HIS A 4 7.81 -0.06 6.65
N THR A 5 6.73 0.52 6.15
CA THR A 5 5.54 -0.22 5.69
C THR A 5 4.91 0.57 4.57
N THR A 6 5.04 0.02 3.37
CA THR A 6 4.43 0.58 2.17
C THR A 6 3.62 -0.51 1.49
N ALA A 7 2.35 -0.22 1.23
CA ALA A 7 1.48 -1.13 0.53
C ALA A 7 0.41 -0.38 -0.24
N PHE A 8 -0.15 -1.05 -1.23
CA PHE A 8 -1.42 -0.63 -1.80
C PHE A 8 -2.41 -1.78 -1.87
N CYS A 9 -3.65 -1.44 -1.60
CA CYS A 9 -4.75 -2.37 -1.43
C CYS A 9 -5.77 -2.07 -2.51
N VAL A 10 -6.18 -3.10 -3.27
CA VAL A 10 -7.20 -3.01 -4.32
C VAL A 10 -8.39 -3.87 -3.93
N GLU A 11 -9.58 -3.27 -3.87
CA GLU A 11 -10.81 -3.97 -3.54
C GLU A 11 -11.34 -4.80 -4.72
N ASP A 12 -11.99 -5.94 -4.44
CA ASP A 12 -12.72 -6.76 -5.41
C ASP A 12 -11.87 -7.13 -6.63
N MET A 13 -10.61 -7.45 -6.34
CA MET A 13 -9.64 -7.92 -7.31
C MET A 13 -8.93 -9.13 -6.71
N THR A 14 -8.84 -10.22 -7.46
CA THR A 14 -8.04 -11.38 -7.10
C THR A 14 -6.58 -11.16 -7.44
N ILE A 15 -5.67 -11.92 -6.80
CA ILE A 15 -4.24 -11.92 -7.14
C ILE A 15 -4.01 -12.20 -8.64
N GLY A 16 -4.76 -13.13 -9.23
CA GLY A 16 -4.65 -13.48 -10.64
C GLY A 16 -5.06 -12.34 -11.58
N GLU A 17 -6.18 -11.67 -11.28
CA GLU A 17 -6.62 -10.49 -12.04
C GLU A 17 -5.62 -9.34 -11.91
N PHE A 18 -5.13 -9.11 -10.69
CA PHE A 18 -4.12 -8.09 -10.42
C PHE A 18 -2.88 -8.28 -11.28
N ILE A 19 -2.31 -9.50 -11.29
CA ILE A 19 -1.14 -9.84 -12.11
C ILE A 19 -1.44 -9.64 -13.60
N ALA A 20 -2.63 -10.00 -14.07
CA ALA A 20 -3.03 -9.87 -15.47
C ALA A 20 -3.21 -8.42 -15.94
N CYS A 21 -3.41 -7.47 -15.01
CA CYS A 21 -3.57 -6.05 -15.33
C CYS A 21 -2.24 -5.31 -15.60
N PHE A 22 -1.08 -5.91 -15.30
CA PHE A 22 0.20 -5.24 -15.59
C PHE A 22 0.63 -5.41 -17.04
N PRO A 23 1.22 -4.35 -17.65
CA PRO A 23 1.75 -4.42 -19.01
C PRO A 23 2.99 -5.33 -19.12
N SER A 24 3.66 -5.64 -18.01
CA SER A 24 4.80 -6.56 -17.94
C SER A 24 4.48 -7.77 -17.08
N THR A 25 5.13 -8.90 -17.39
CA THR A 25 4.85 -10.18 -16.74
C THR A 25 5.32 -10.15 -15.29
N PHE A 26 4.36 -10.08 -14.37
CA PHE A 26 4.58 -10.43 -12.98
C PHE A 26 4.47 -11.94 -12.80
N LEU A 27 5.38 -12.53 -12.02
CA LEU A 27 5.42 -13.96 -11.73
C LEU A 27 5.48 -14.18 -10.23
N LEU A 28 4.65 -15.13 -9.76
CA LEU A 28 4.75 -15.62 -8.39
C LEU A 28 6.00 -16.46 -8.24
N THR A 29 6.75 -16.24 -7.17
CA THR A 29 8.00 -17.01 -6.91
C THR A 29 7.76 -18.36 -6.27
N GLY A 30 6.54 -18.62 -5.78
CA GLY A 30 6.20 -19.77 -4.95
C GLY A 30 6.68 -19.66 -3.49
N GLN A 31 7.40 -18.60 -3.15
CA GLN A 31 7.78 -18.31 -1.76
C GLN A 31 6.63 -17.61 -1.03
N THR A 32 6.53 -17.85 0.27
CA THR A 32 5.56 -17.19 1.15
C THR A 32 6.30 -16.49 2.28
N PHE A 33 5.84 -15.29 2.62
CA PHE A 33 6.41 -14.41 3.61
C PHE A 33 5.35 -14.02 4.64
N GLN A 34 5.75 -13.90 5.90
CA GLN A 34 4.89 -13.26 6.90
C GLN A 34 4.89 -11.75 6.67
N ALA A 35 3.85 -11.06 7.15
CA ALA A 35 3.70 -9.60 7.00
C ALA A 35 4.97 -8.82 7.36
N THR A 36 5.65 -9.20 8.45
CA THR A 36 6.88 -8.52 8.89
C THR A 36 8.04 -8.60 7.91
N GLN A 37 8.10 -9.68 7.12
CA GLN A 37 9.09 -9.85 6.06
C GLN A 37 8.61 -9.20 4.77
N ALA A 38 7.32 -9.36 4.43
CA ALA A 38 6.71 -8.83 3.22
C ALA A 38 6.78 -7.30 3.11
N LEU A 39 6.66 -6.61 4.24
CA LEU A 39 6.71 -5.15 4.34
C LEU A 39 8.13 -4.60 4.60
N SER A 40 9.11 -5.47 4.80
CA SER A 40 10.49 -5.09 5.10
C SER A 40 11.25 -4.68 3.84
N SER A 41 12.13 -3.67 3.97
CA SER A 41 13.11 -3.32 2.94
C SER A 41 14.11 -4.45 2.64
N GLU A 42 14.17 -5.48 3.48
CA GLU A 42 15.01 -6.67 3.30
C GLU A 42 14.30 -7.82 2.56
N LEU A 43 13.09 -7.60 2.04
CA LEU A 43 12.38 -8.59 1.25
C LEU A 43 13.27 -9.08 0.07
N PRO A 44 13.51 -10.39 -0.09
CA PRO A 44 14.42 -10.92 -1.11
C PRO A 44 13.85 -10.86 -2.54
N VAL A 45 12.66 -10.29 -2.70
CA VAL A 45 11.95 -10.08 -3.97
C VAL A 45 11.40 -8.65 -3.99
N PRO A 46 11.12 -8.07 -5.16
CA PRO A 46 10.68 -6.67 -5.22
C PRO A 46 9.32 -6.41 -4.58
N PHE A 47 8.42 -7.40 -4.60
CA PHE A 47 7.07 -7.27 -4.07
C PHE A 47 6.61 -8.54 -3.37
N ALA A 48 5.63 -8.42 -2.49
CA ALA A 48 4.85 -9.54 -2.01
C ALA A 48 3.35 -9.22 -2.12
N ILE A 49 2.52 -10.23 -2.36
CA ILE A 49 1.09 -10.04 -2.60
C ILE A 49 0.26 -11.04 -1.81
N GLY A 50 -0.83 -10.56 -1.22
CA GLY A 50 -1.73 -11.38 -0.40
C GLY A 50 -3.17 -10.92 -0.58
N GLN A 51 -4.09 -11.71 -0.03
CA GLN A 51 -5.50 -11.37 -0.03
C GLN A 51 -6.00 -11.32 1.42
N ILE A 52 -6.64 -10.21 1.78
CA ILE A 52 -7.24 -9.95 3.09
C ILE A 52 -8.71 -9.60 2.82
N ASP A 53 -9.61 -10.54 3.11
CA ASP A 53 -11.03 -10.43 2.75
C ASP A 53 -11.23 -10.06 1.26
N ALA A 54 -11.88 -8.93 0.98
CA ALA A 54 -12.14 -8.44 -0.37
C ALA A 54 -10.94 -7.71 -1.01
N TRP A 55 -9.84 -7.51 -0.27
CA TRP A 55 -8.71 -6.69 -0.71
C TRP A 55 -7.52 -7.53 -1.11
N THR A 56 -7.02 -7.29 -2.33
CA THR A 56 -5.67 -7.72 -2.71
C THR A 56 -4.68 -6.66 -2.23
N VAL A 57 -3.71 -7.09 -1.42
CA VAL A 57 -2.71 -6.23 -0.80
C VAL A 57 -1.35 -6.54 -1.40
N VAL A 58 -0.69 -5.52 -1.92
CA VAL A 58 0.65 -5.60 -2.49
C VAL A 58 1.59 -4.83 -1.60
N CYS A 59 2.51 -5.56 -0.97
CA CYS A 59 3.63 -4.99 -0.23
C CYS A 59 4.68 -4.52 -1.23
N ASP A 60 5.04 -3.25 -1.14
CA ASP A 60 5.96 -2.57 -2.03
C ASP A 60 7.01 -1.81 -1.21
N PRO A 61 7.92 -2.53 -0.53
CA PRO A 61 8.85 -1.94 0.43
C PRO A 61 9.90 -1.01 -0.20
N LEU A 62 9.95 -0.95 -1.54
CA LEU A 62 10.81 -0.03 -2.29
C LEU A 62 10.02 1.12 -2.95
N CYS A 63 8.72 1.25 -2.64
CA CYS A 63 7.84 2.30 -3.15
C CYS A 63 7.79 2.40 -4.69
N ILE A 64 8.01 1.29 -5.41
CA ILE A 64 8.14 1.28 -6.88
C ILE A 64 6.80 1.55 -7.56
N ILE A 65 5.72 1.00 -7.01
CA ILE A 65 4.34 1.09 -7.54
C ILE A 65 3.52 2.10 -6.75
N THR A 66 3.66 2.12 -5.43
CA THR A 66 2.82 2.90 -4.51
C THR A 66 2.86 4.40 -4.79
N TRP A 67 3.97 4.90 -5.35
CA TRP A 67 4.15 6.31 -5.71
C TRP A 67 3.70 6.65 -7.14
N ARG A 68 3.22 5.66 -7.92
CA ARG A 68 2.80 5.87 -9.31
C ARG A 68 1.30 6.11 -9.39
N GLU A 69 0.88 7.35 -9.13
CA GLU A 69 -0.55 7.72 -9.13
C GLU A 69 -1.30 7.31 -10.40
N GLN A 70 -0.68 7.43 -11.58
CA GLN A 70 -1.31 6.99 -12.84
C GLN A 70 -1.61 5.49 -12.86
N MET A 71 -0.76 4.68 -12.22
CA MET A 71 -0.98 3.25 -12.09
C MET A 71 -2.12 2.98 -11.10
N LEU A 72 -2.14 3.65 -9.95
CA LEU A 72 -3.24 3.54 -8.98
C LEU A 72 -4.59 3.98 -9.59
N ALA A 73 -4.61 5.05 -10.37
CA ALA A 73 -5.79 5.46 -11.13
C ALA A 73 -6.25 4.39 -12.14
N ALA A 74 -5.33 3.69 -12.80
CA ALA A 74 -5.68 2.61 -13.71
C ALA A 74 -6.25 1.38 -12.97
N PHE A 75 -5.65 0.97 -11.84
CA PHE A 75 -6.13 -0.18 -11.07
C PHE A 75 -7.47 0.10 -10.36
N SER A 76 -7.77 1.36 -10.05
CA SER A 76 -9.01 1.75 -9.36
C SER A 76 -10.22 1.90 -10.29
N GLN A 77 -10.10 1.62 -11.60
CA GLN A 77 -11.25 1.62 -12.50
C GLN A 77 -12.32 0.63 -11.99
N HIS A 78 -13.53 1.16 -11.71
CA HIS A 78 -14.67 0.44 -11.13
C HIS A 78 -14.46 -0.15 -9.73
N ARG A 79 -13.44 0.32 -9.00
CA ARG A 79 -13.02 -0.23 -7.70
C ARG A 79 -12.52 0.87 -6.76
N ARG A 80 -12.18 0.49 -5.54
CA ARG A 80 -11.47 1.33 -4.57
C ARG A 80 -10.02 0.89 -4.43
N ILE A 81 -9.14 1.87 -4.25
CA ILE A 81 -7.75 1.64 -3.86
C ILE A 81 -7.41 2.49 -2.66
N PHE A 82 -6.77 1.86 -1.68
CA PHE A 82 -6.11 2.55 -0.58
C PHE A 82 -4.63 2.20 -0.60
N ALA A 83 -3.78 3.17 -0.88
CA ALA A 83 -2.34 3.04 -0.89
C ALA A 83 -1.75 3.87 0.25
N PHE A 84 -0.67 3.41 0.89
CA PHE A 84 -0.09 4.12 2.01
C PHE A 84 1.41 3.87 2.16
N VAL A 85 2.07 4.85 2.78
CA VAL A 85 3.47 4.82 3.19
C VAL A 85 3.57 5.18 4.67
N ILE A 86 4.31 4.37 5.40
CA ILE A 86 4.68 4.58 6.79
C ILE A 86 6.18 4.35 6.87
N GLU A 87 6.96 5.41 7.05
CA GLU A 87 8.40 5.35 7.24
C GLU A 87 8.74 6.10 8.53
N CYS A 88 8.79 5.34 9.62
CA CYS A 88 8.92 5.91 10.96
C CYS A 88 10.30 6.52 11.18
N ALA A 89 11.37 6.00 10.54
CA ALA A 89 12.72 6.53 10.73
C ALA A 89 12.91 7.89 10.03
N ALA A 90 12.22 8.12 8.91
CA ALA A 90 12.21 9.40 8.20
C ALA A 90 11.01 10.29 8.57
N ASN A 91 10.17 9.86 9.51
CA ASN A 91 8.95 10.56 9.93
C ASN A 91 8.03 10.92 8.75
N ILE A 92 7.84 9.97 7.82
CA ILE A 92 6.99 10.11 6.63
C ILE A 92 5.74 9.24 6.81
N TYR A 93 4.56 9.86 6.70
CA TYR A 93 3.28 9.16 6.74
C TYR A 93 2.36 9.73 5.68
N GLY A 94 1.79 8.86 4.86
CA GLY A 94 0.88 9.32 3.82
C GLY A 94 0.01 8.23 3.26
N PHE A 95 -1.02 8.66 2.55
CA PHE A 95 -1.93 7.76 1.87
C PHE A 95 -2.51 8.39 0.61
N TRP A 96 -2.93 7.51 -0.29
CA TRP A 96 -3.70 7.84 -1.48
C TRP A 96 -4.95 6.99 -1.50
N TYR A 97 -6.09 7.62 -1.72
CA TYR A 97 -7.37 6.96 -1.85
C TYR A 97 -8.01 7.28 -3.20
N PHE A 98 -8.18 6.23 -4.01
CA PHE A 98 -8.79 6.32 -5.34
C PHE A 98 -10.12 5.57 -5.36
N VAL A 99 -11.07 6.09 -6.14
CA VAL A 99 -12.34 5.44 -6.43
C VAL A 99 -12.69 5.66 -7.90
N ASP A 100 -12.98 4.57 -8.61
CA ASP A 100 -13.36 4.58 -10.03
C ASP A 100 -12.40 5.37 -10.92
N GLY A 101 -11.09 5.20 -10.68
CA GLY A 101 -10.03 5.88 -11.44
C GLY A 101 -9.73 7.32 -11.05
N HIS A 102 -10.41 7.86 -10.04
CA HIS A 102 -10.22 9.23 -9.59
C HIS A 102 -9.55 9.28 -8.22
N LEU A 103 -8.52 10.12 -8.09
CA LEU A 103 -7.95 10.46 -6.80
C LEU A 103 -8.99 11.24 -6.00
N LEU A 104 -9.47 10.67 -4.90
CA LEU A 104 -10.40 11.35 -4.00
C LEU A 104 -9.69 12.10 -2.89
N ARG A 105 -8.60 11.52 -2.39
CA ARG A 105 -7.83 12.09 -1.29
C ARG A 105 -6.38 11.61 -1.34
N HIS A 106 -5.45 12.55 -1.20
CA HIS A 106 -4.04 12.30 -1.01
C HIS A 106 -3.54 13.23 0.09
N VAL A 107 -2.83 12.66 1.06
CA VAL A 107 -2.15 13.42 2.10
C VAL A 107 -0.79 12.80 2.38
N LEU A 108 0.24 13.63 2.46
CA LEU A 108 1.59 13.23 2.85
C LEU A 108 2.13 14.19 3.91
N PHE A 109 2.54 13.64 5.04
CA PHE A 109 3.26 14.32 6.10
C PHE A 109 4.72 13.88 6.10
N GLN A 110 5.61 14.83 6.30
CA GLN A 110 7.03 14.61 6.54
C GLN A 110 7.49 15.53 7.67
N ASP A 111 8.19 14.97 8.65
CA ASP A 111 8.71 15.73 9.80
C ASP A 111 7.62 16.54 10.54
N GLY A 112 6.40 15.97 10.64
CA GLY A 112 5.24 16.60 11.28
C GLY A 112 4.59 17.74 10.49
N ALA A 113 5.06 18.00 9.27
CA ALA A 113 4.48 19.00 8.37
C ALA A 113 3.75 18.33 7.19
N CYS A 114 2.59 18.87 6.82
CA CYS A 114 1.88 18.44 5.61
C CYS A 114 2.64 18.98 4.40
N VAL A 115 3.21 18.09 3.60
CA VAL A 115 3.99 18.44 2.40
C VAL A 115 3.18 18.33 1.13
N GLU A 116 2.23 17.39 1.09
CA GLU A 116 1.31 17.21 -0.04
C GLU A 116 -0.11 17.01 0.50
N GLU A 117 -1.08 17.69 -0.12
CA GLU A 117 -2.50 17.56 0.22
C GLU A 117 -3.36 17.84 -1.02
N GLU A 118 -4.16 16.86 -1.41
CA GLU A 118 -5.11 16.97 -2.52
C GLU A 118 -6.45 16.31 -2.15
N GLY A 119 -7.55 16.83 -2.69
CA GLY A 119 -8.89 16.31 -2.45
C GLY A 119 -9.52 16.81 -1.16
N ARG A 120 -10.79 16.46 -0.95
CA ARG A 120 -11.54 16.85 0.26
C ARG A 120 -11.29 15.84 1.36
N LYS A 121 -11.18 16.33 2.60
CA LYS A 121 -11.11 15.49 3.79
C LYS A 121 -12.28 14.49 3.80
N LEU A 122 -11.96 13.21 3.97
CA LEU A 122 -12.90 12.10 4.08
C LEU A 122 -13.56 12.10 5.46
N ALA A 123 -14.74 11.50 5.57
CA ALA A 123 -15.39 11.33 6.88
C ALA A 123 -14.59 10.36 7.77
N GLU A 124 -13.94 9.37 7.14
CA GLU A 124 -13.10 8.37 7.73
C GLU A 124 -11.82 8.96 8.37
N GLU A 125 -11.39 10.14 7.94
CA GLU A 125 -10.24 10.88 8.52
C GLU A 125 -10.59 11.56 9.86
N GLU A 126 -11.87 11.63 10.25
CA GLU A 126 -12.27 12.44 11.39
C GLU A 126 -11.72 11.91 12.73
N GLY A 127 -11.06 12.79 13.48
CA GLY A 127 -10.41 12.46 14.74
C GLY A 127 -9.16 11.57 14.64
N LEU A 128 -8.62 11.33 13.44
CA LEU A 128 -7.38 10.54 13.26
C LEU A 128 -6.12 11.40 13.34
N ALA A 129 -6.08 12.54 12.64
CA ALA A 129 -4.92 13.42 12.67
C ALA A 129 -4.75 14.09 14.05
N GLY A 130 -3.54 14.01 14.61
CA GLY A 130 -3.14 14.71 15.82
C GLY A 130 -2.67 16.14 15.55
N LEU A 131 -2.06 16.78 16.56
CA LEU A 131 -1.49 18.13 16.42
C LEU A 131 -0.36 18.21 15.38
N GLU A 132 0.39 17.12 15.22
CA GLU A 132 1.52 17.00 14.29
C GLU A 132 1.12 16.28 12.98
N GLY A 133 -0.19 16.10 12.74
CA GLY A 133 -0.71 15.42 11.56
C GLY A 133 -0.92 13.92 11.73
N TYR A 134 -0.71 13.19 10.63
CA TYR A 134 -0.85 11.74 10.58
C TYR A 134 0.40 11.03 11.09
N ASN A 135 0.20 9.90 11.78
CA ASN A 135 1.23 8.98 12.24
C ASN A 135 0.88 7.53 11.85
N GLU A 136 1.74 6.56 12.21
CA GLU A 136 1.53 5.12 11.95
C GLU A 136 0.13 4.65 12.38
N GLU A 137 -0.27 4.93 13.62
CA GLU A 137 -1.57 4.52 14.18
C GLU A 137 -2.74 5.12 13.39
N SER A 138 -2.59 6.37 12.96
CA SER A 138 -3.62 7.07 12.18
C SER A 138 -3.80 6.45 10.80
N ILE A 139 -2.72 6.06 10.13
CA ILE A 139 -2.77 5.42 8.81
C ILE A 139 -3.44 4.05 8.92
N PHE A 140 -3.07 3.24 9.92
CA PHE A 140 -3.72 1.94 10.13
C PHE A 140 -5.19 2.06 10.55
N ALA A 141 -5.54 3.05 11.37
CA ALA A 141 -6.93 3.31 11.72
C ALA A 141 -7.74 3.77 10.49
N LEU A 142 -7.15 4.56 9.60
CA LEU A 142 -7.80 4.96 8.35
C LEU A 142 -7.99 3.78 7.40
N LEU A 143 -6.98 2.91 7.27
CA LEU A 143 -7.07 1.65 6.53
C LEU A 143 -8.23 0.81 7.06
N GLU A 144 -8.36 0.66 8.38
CA GLU A 144 -9.44 -0.11 8.99
C GLU A 144 -10.83 0.50 8.70
N ARG A 145 -10.95 1.83 8.70
CA ARG A 145 -12.22 2.52 8.39
C ARG A 145 -12.62 2.38 6.92
N ILE A 146 -11.66 2.38 6.00
CA ILE A 146 -11.92 2.36 4.55
C ILE A 146 -12.04 0.92 4.02
N ALA A 147 -11.08 0.07 4.40
CA ALA A 147 -10.89 -1.27 3.87
C ALA A 147 -11.45 -2.37 4.78
N VAL A 148 -11.91 -2.03 5.98
CA VAL A 148 -12.51 -2.97 6.95
C VAL A 148 -11.50 -4.02 7.45
N PHE A 149 -10.20 -3.78 7.25
CA PHE A 149 -9.11 -4.52 7.88
C PHE A 149 -8.04 -3.55 8.36
N GLY A 150 -7.39 -3.85 9.50
CA GLY A 150 -6.40 -2.96 10.11
C GLY A 150 -5.03 -3.61 10.25
N GLN A 151 -4.20 -3.00 11.10
CA GLN A 151 -2.84 -3.46 11.42
C GLN A 151 -2.82 -4.93 11.85
N ARG A 152 -3.80 -5.37 12.64
CA ARG A 152 -3.86 -6.74 13.15
C ARG A 152 -3.98 -7.75 12.02
N GLN A 153 -5.02 -7.63 11.18
CA GLN A 153 -5.25 -8.52 10.05
C GLN A 153 -4.06 -8.50 9.08
N LEU A 154 -3.51 -7.31 8.80
CA LEU A 154 -2.31 -7.16 7.98
C LEU A 154 -1.14 -7.94 8.58
N SER A 155 -0.88 -7.81 9.88
CA SER A 155 0.23 -8.46 10.58
C SER A 155 0.11 -9.98 10.69
N GLU A 156 -1.11 -10.50 10.75
CA GLU A 156 -1.42 -11.93 10.85
C GLU A 156 -1.47 -12.62 9.46
N SER A 157 -1.42 -11.83 8.37
CA SER A 157 -1.51 -12.32 7.00
C SER A 157 -0.19 -12.87 6.45
N SER A 158 -0.32 -13.74 5.45
CA SER A 158 0.80 -14.30 4.69
C SER A 158 0.72 -13.85 3.23
N PHE A 159 1.88 -13.56 2.65
CA PHE A 159 2.02 -12.95 1.33
C PHE A 159 2.90 -13.82 0.43
N GLN A 160 2.54 -13.94 -0.83
CA GLN A 160 3.32 -14.66 -1.84
C GLN A 160 4.34 -13.71 -2.47
N GLY A 161 5.56 -14.19 -2.66
CA GLY A 161 6.59 -13.42 -3.36
C GLY A 161 6.23 -13.16 -4.81
N LEU A 162 6.48 -11.95 -5.28
CA LEU A 162 6.14 -11.51 -6.61
C LEU A 162 7.34 -10.80 -7.26
N ILE A 163 7.71 -11.24 -8.45
CA ILE A 163 8.81 -10.66 -9.25
C ILE A 163 8.27 -10.11 -10.56
N ASN A 164 8.96 -9.11 -11.10
CA ASN A 164 8.74 -8.59 -12.43
C ASN A 164 10.09 -8.50 -13.13
N GLU A 165 10.18 -8.87 -14.41
CA GLU A 165 11.44 -8.82 -15.15
C GLU A 165 12.06 -7.41 -15.21
N LEU A 166 11.25 -6.35 -15.15
CA LEU A 166 11.73 -4.96 -15.12
C LEU A 166 12.34 -4.55 -13.77
N TYR A 167 11.96 -5.24 -12.70
CA TYR A 167 12.33 -4.91 -11.32
C TYR A 167 13.16 -6.01 -10.65
N ALA A 168 13.44 -7.11 -11.35
CA ALA A 168 14.31 -8.16 -10.85
C ALA A 168 15.72 -7.59 -10.63
N PRO A 169 16.37 -7.89 -9.49
CA PRO A 169 17.76 -7.52 -9.31
C PRO A 169 18.55 -8.13 -10.47
N GLN A 170 19.23 -7.29 -11.25
CA GLN A 170 20.16 -7.79 -12.26
C GLN A 170 21.20 -8.62 -11.52
N ALA A 171 21.29 -9.91 -11.82
CA ALA A 171 22.35 -10.75 -11.30
C ALA A 171 23.69 -10.14 -11.75
N VAL A 172 24.43 -9.60 -10.78
CA VAL A 172 25.82 -9.13 -10.96
C VAL A 172 26.74 -10.34 -11.01
#